data_AF-A0A2V2BNT8-F1
#
_entry.id   AF-A0A2V2BNT8-F1
#
_cell.length_a   1.000
_cell.length_b   1.000
_cell.length_c   1.000
_cell.angle_alpha   90.00
_cell.angle_beta   90.00
_cell.angle_gamma   90.00
#
_symmetry.space_group_name_H-M   'P 1'
#
loop_
_entity.id
_entity.type
_entity.pdbx_description
1 polymer ?
#
loop_
_entity_poly.entity_id
_entity_poly.type
_entity_poly.pdbx_seq_one_letter_code
_entity_poly.pdbx_strand_id
1 'polypeptide(L)'
;MVKKNAVLTMRCNCLMHTKFSARLTPFAGLIFAFSALSAAEYGYVGTETYYSLDDPQSWSPSTGAVKDTYSWMAGNVFIFDSGANPGAASQIAVKYFSDGDQPRVGEFVFKTSMTLNGPSEDASPSLAADKMTMHSGDAANTYLLNRFQQVEIGSATIGANSAEPTSASTIFSMSFRNGAEAYYYNSASDNFLSADVGRMSLNGALPSNPNDQNTAIWYINNQSAYSKSASAVVRVGGIDGTGIVRNNFADNAEGQTTLVFSNSSDASFKGILMDDWVADVKVSKITVVMDGAADATQTIRQISNSPQSVWNRNDLDSVGTIIKSGTLAISTQETAQLSRIRIEGGALAVAAMDSEGAGGTLYTRGIDWAGGKIKIEVNKGMISAENGIAQVGGDDARYVFEVDLSDFAPDTAFEGDEFSLLVSDSGSFGDVSKYEAEFVYNGVEISDLEYEILSTAHGLNISLIGTIPEPAQAAALFGLAAVILSALRKRRR
;
A
#
# COMPACT_ATOMS: atom_id res chain seq x y z
N MET A 1 17.56 -54.24 -70.34
CA MET A 1 18.88 -53.62 -70.16
C MET A 1 18.66 -52.22 -69.59
N VAL A 2 19.12 -51.99 -68.35
CA VAL A 2 19.30 -50.75 -67.56
C VAL A 2 18.59 -49.43 -67.97
N LYS A 3 17.69 -48.97 -67.06
CA LYS A 3 17.38 -47.58 -66.55
C LYS A 3 17.07 -46.46 -67.57
N LYS A 4 16.08 -45.56 -67.38
CA LYS A 4 15.75 -44.75 -66.18
C LYS A 4 14.36 -44.07 -66.37
N ASN A 5 13.62 -43.96 -65.26
CA ASN A 5 12.30 -43.31 -65.01
C ASN A 5 12.16 -41.89 -65.62
N ALA A 6 11.08 -41.54 -66.34
CA ALA A 6 9.69 -41.22 -65.91
C ALA A 6 9.61 -39.86 -65.16
N VAL A 7 8.68 -38.91 -65.37
CA VAL A 7 7.32 -38.86 -65.96
C VAL A 7 6.92 -37.35 -66.03
N LEU A 8 6.38 -36.83 -67.14
CA LEU A 8 4.94 -36.59 -67.45
C LEU A 8 4.27 -35.51 -66.54
N THR A 9 4.01 -34.29 -67.04
CA THR A 9 2.80 -33.75 -67.74
C THR A 9 1.72 -33.13 -66.83
N MET A 10 1.45 -31.83 -67.05
CA MET A 10 0.18 -31.24 -67.60
C MET A 10 -0.93 -31.04 -66.54
N ARG A 11 -1.80 -30.03 -66.53
CA ARG A 11 -2.20 -28.89 -67.39
C ARG A 11 -3.14 -28.05 -66.47
N CYS A 12 -3.10 -26.71 -66.40
CA CYS A 12 -3.76 -25.70 -67.25
C CYS A 12 -4.90 -24.95 -66.52
N ASN A 13 -4.79 -23.60 -66.53
CA ASN A 13 -5.80 -22.51 -66.38
C ASN A 13 -6.65 -22.46 -65.08
N CYS A 14 -6.98 -21.32 -64.45
CA CYS A 14 -7.28 -19.97 -64.94
C CYS A 14 -7.27 -18.93 -63.77
N LEU A 15 -6.87 -17.69 -64.04
CA LEU A 15 -7.28 -16.40 -63.41
C LEU A 15 -7.34 -16.22 -61.86
N MET A 16 -6.46 -15.38 -61.32
CA MET A 16 -6.74 -14.06 -60.71
C MET A 16 -5.71 -13.67 -59.61
N HIS A 17 -5.45 -12.36 -59.53
CA HIS A 17 -4.87 -11.61 -58.40
C HIS A 17 -3.39 -11.82 -58.04
N THR A 18 -2.59 -10.78 -58.23
CA THR A 18 -1.61 -10.34 -57.22
C THR A 18 -1.35 -8.85 -57.38
N LYS A 19 -2.09 -8.07 -56.58
CA LYS A 19 -1.77 -6.67 -56.29
C LYS A 19 -0.49 -6.64 -55.45
N PHE A 20 0.39 -5.69 -55.77
CA PHE A 20 1.45 -5.20 -54.91
C PHE A 20 0.92 -5.00 -53.47
N SER A 21 1.42 -5.80 -52.53
CA SER A 21 1.23 -5.61 -51.11
C SER A 21 2.19 -4.53 -50.63
N ALA A 22 1.77 -3.27 -50.67
CA ALA A 22 2.32 -2.22 -49.83
C ALA A 22 1.99 -2.57 -48.36
N ARG A 23 2.92 -3.21 -47.64
CA ARG A 23 2.88 -3.28 -46.19
C ARG A 23 3.54 -2.02 -45.63
N LEU A 24 2.71 -1.03 -45.35
CA LEU A 24 2.98 -0.01 -44.34
C LEU A 24 3.15 -0.73 -42.99
N THR A 25 4.40 -0.90 -42.56
CA THR A 25 4.74 -1.26 -41.19
C THR A 25 4.31 -0.11 -40.28
N PRO A 26 3.57 -0.37 -39.18
CA PRO A 26 3.11 0.70 -38.29
C PRO A 26 4.29 1.27 -37.51
N PHE A 27 4.42 2.60 -37.57
CA PHE A 27 5.36 3.46 -36.84
C PHE A 27 5.32 3.34 -35.29
N ALA A 28 4.55 2.40 -34.73
CA ALA A 28 4.39 2.18 -33.29
C ALA A 28 5.62 1.50 -32.64
N GLY A 29 6.42 0.76 -33.42
CA GLY A 29 7.63 0.09 -32.91
C GLY A 29 8.87 0.99 -32.78
N LEU A 30 8.84 2.19 -33.38
CA LEU A 30 9.97 3.13 -33.31
C LEU A 30 9.81 4.15 -32.18
N ILE A 31 8.59 4.38 -31.67
CA ILE A 31 8.33 5.35 -30.58
C ILE A 31 8.64 4.75 -29.20
N PHE A 32 8.52 3.43 -29.03
CA PHE A 32 8.92 2.74 -27.79
C PHE A 32 10.44 2.53 -27.64
N ALA A 33 11.23 2.87 -28.65
CA ALA A 33 12.70 2.81 -28.59
C ALA A 33 13.34 4.15 -28.20
N PHE A 34 12.56 5.22 -28.02
CA PHE A 34 13.06 6.56 -27.65
C PHE A 34 12.56 7.08 -26.28
N SER A 35 11.88 6.26 -25.49
CA SER A 35 11.64 6.56 -24.06
C SER A 35 12.72 5.98 -23.13
N ALA A 36 13.66 5.20 -23.66
CA ALA A 36 14.95 4.98 -23.04
C ALA A 36 15.91 6.11 -23.47
N LEU A 37 15.51 7.37 -23.26
CA LEU A 37 16.49 8.45 -23.24
C LEU A 37 17.32 8.19 -21.98
N SER A 38 18.57 7.79 -22.20
CA SER A 38 19.56 7.47 -21.18
C SER A 38 19.48 8.46 -20.00
N ALA A 39 18.93 8.03 -18.87
CA ALA A 39 19.38 8.59 -17.60
C ALA A 39 20.90 8.43 -17.61
N ALA A 40 21.62 9.54 -17.54
CA ALA A 40 23.06 9.44 -17.39
C ALA A 40 23.29 8.78 -16.03
N GLU A 41 23.88 7.58 -16.05
CA GLU A 41 24.21 6.86 -14.83
C GLU A 41 25.32 7.64 -14.13
N TYR A 42 25.00 8.40 -13.08
CA TYR A 42 26.00 8.90 -12.14
C TYR A 42 26.35 7.73 -11.20
N GLY A 43 27.11 6.78 -11.77
CA GLY A 43 27.21 5.41 -11.26
C GLY A 43 27.88 5.26 -9.91
N TYR A 44 28.69 6.23 -9.45
CA TYR A 44 29.32 6.17 -8.13
C TYR A 44 29.56 7.57 -7.59
N VAL A 45 28.92 7.87 -6.46
CA VAL A 45 29.20 9.10 -5.72
C VAL A 45 30.55 8.93 -5.01
N GLY A 46 31.47 9.88 -5.22
CA GLY A 46 32.93 9.78 -5.00
C GLY A 46 33.43 9.60 -3.56
N THR A 47 34.69 9.97 -3.28
CA THR A 47 35.41 9.69 -2.03
C THR A 47 35.20 10.65 -0.85
N GLU A 48 34.33 11.65 -0.99
CA GLU A 48 34.10 12.63 0.07
C GLU A 48 33.14 12.09 1.13
N THR A 49 33.38 12.47 2.40
CA THR A 49 32.52 12.09 3.52
C THR A 49 31.14 12.78 3.48
N TYR A 50 31.00 13.83 2.66
CA TYR A 50 29.85 14.72 2.63
C TYR A 50 29.61 15.28 1.22
N TYR A 51 28.35 15.28 0.77
CA TYR A 51 27.92 15.93 -0.48
C TYR A 51 26.83 16.97 -0.25
N SER A 52 26.72 17.95 -1.15
CA SER A 52 25.58 18.88 -1.20
C SER A 52 24.78 18.58 -2.46
N LEU A 53 23.54 18.12 -2.30
CA LEU A 53 22.65 17.81 -3.42
C LEU A 53 22.39 19.04 -4.32
N ASP A 54 22.53 20.25 -3.79
CA ASP A 54 22.40 21.51 -4.54
C ASP A 54 23.71 22.01 -5.18
N ASP A 55 24.87 21.41 -4.86
CA ASP A 55 26.17 21.83 -5.37
C ASP A 55 26.71 20.83 -6.42
N PRO A 56 26.60 21.12 -7.73
CA PRO A 56 27.11 20.25 -8.77
C PRO A 56 28.62 19.99 -8.68
N GLN A 57 29.39 20.86 -8.02
CA GLN A 57 30.83 20.66 -7.83
C GLN A 57 31.15 19.59 -6.80
N SER A 58 30.18 19.25 -5.95
CA SER A 58 30.34 18.15 -5.00
C SER A 58 30.17 16.78 -5.68
N TRP A 59 29.65 16.70 -6.91
CA TRP A 59 29.40 15.41 -7.58
C TRP A 59 30.40 15.14 -8.70
N SER A 60 30.75 13.87 -8.92
CA SER A 60 31.65 13.46 -10.00
C SER A 60 30.94 12.51 -10.98
N PRO A 61 31.04 12.72 -12.30
CA PRO A 61 31.76 13.82 -12.96
C PRO A 61 30.97 15.14 -12.99
N SER A 62 31.56 16.24 -12.53
CA SER A 62 30.93 17.58 -12.49
C SER A 62 30.86 18.30 -13.85
N THR A 63 31.40 17.72 -14.91
CA THR A 63 31.57 18.39 -16.21
C THR A 63 30.24 18.63 -16.91
N GLY A 64 29.91 19.92 -17.13
CA GLY A 64 28.72 20.36 -17.87
C GLY A 64 27.51 20.70 -16.99
N ALA A 65 27.59 20.47 -15.68
CA ALA A 65 26.53 20.85 -14.75
C ALA A 65 26.54 22.37 -14.48
N VAL A 66 25.41 23.04 -14.69
CA VAL A 66 25.25 24.47 -14.42
C VAL A 66 24.64 24.65 -13.04
N LYS A 67 25.30 25.42 -12.18
CA LYS A 67 24.82 25.77 -10.84
C LYS A 67 23.42 26.39 -10.94
N ASP A 68 22.56 26.11 -9.95
CA ASP A 68 21.20 26.66 -9.82
C ASP A 68 20.20 26.28 -10.95
N THR A 69 20.58 25.41 -11.89
CA THR A 69 19.65 24.83 -12.90
C THR A 69 19.11 23.46 -12.51
N TYR A 70 19.78 22.80 -11.55
CA TYR A 70 19.46 21.47 -11.04
C TYR A 70 19.32 20.35 -12.10
N SER A 71 19.66 20.62 -13.37
CA SER A 71 19.48 19.72 -14.50
C SER A 71 20.35 18.47 -14.45
N TRP A 72 21.42 18.50 -13.65
CA TRP A 72 22.31 17.37 -13.43
C TRP A 72 21.74 16.35 -12.44
N MET A 73 20.68 16.68 -11.71
CA MET A 73 19.95 15.74 -10.83
C MET A 73 18.69 15.18 -11.47
N ALA A 74 17.99 16.03 -12.23
CA ALA A 74 16.68 15.70 -12.77
C ALA A 74 16.73 14.43 -13.63
N GLY A 75 15.96 13.41 -13.23
CA GLY A 75 15.88 12.11 -13.91
C GLY A 75 17.12 11.22 -13.81
N ASN A 76 18.18 11.63 -13.10
CA ASN A 76 19.41 10.85 -12.97
C ASN A 76 19.37 9.88 -11.78
N VAL A 77 20.23 8.87 -11.85
CA VAL A 77 20.38 7.82 -10.84
C VAL A 77 21.64 8.06 -10.02
N PHE A 78 21.53 8.02 -8.69
CA PHE A 78 22.63 8.19 -7.75
C PHE A 78 22.82 6.92 -6.92
N ILE A 79 24.01 6.32 -6.98
CA ILE A 79 24.33 5.05 -6.31
C ILE A 79 25.36 5.29 -5.19
N PHE A 80 25.01 4.86 -3.98
CA PHE A 80 25.84 4.95 -2.78
C PHE A 80 26.26 3.55 -2.33
N ASP A 81 27.49 3.17 -2.65
CA ASP A 81 28.03 1.81 -2.42
C ASP A 81 29.44 1.91 -1.86
N SER A 82 29.57 1.84 -0.53
CA SER A 82 30.88 1.88 0.13
C SER A 82 31.71 0.61 -0.11
N GLY A 83 31.10 -0.49 -0.55
CA GLY A 83 31.82 -1.73 -0.88
C GLY A 83 32.54 -1.62 -2.23
N ALA A 84 31.85 -1.05 -3.22
CA ALA A 84 32.43 -0.78 -4.53
C ALA A 84 33.33 0.47 -4.55
N ASN A 85 32.99 1.49 -3.73
CA ASN A 85 33.76 2.71 -3.59
C ASN A 85 34.01 3.01 -2.09
N PRO A 86 35.15 2.61 -1.51
CA PRO A 86 35.45 2.78 -0.08
C PRO A 86 35.41 4.21 0.46
N GLY A 87 35.32 5.23 -0.39
CA GLY A 87 35.13 6.62 0.01
C GLY A 87 33.70 7.15 -0.16
N ALA A 88 32.72 6.32 -0.53
CA ALA A 88 31.33 6.76 -0.69
C ALA A 88 30.85 7.49 0.55
N ALA A 89 30.22 8.66 0.36
CA ALA A 89 29.67 9.42 1.48
C ALA A 89 28.68 8.60 2.28
N SER A 90 28.63 8.88 3.58
CA SER A 90 27.56 8.43 4.48
C SER A 90 26.54 9.54 4.76
N GLN A 91 26.76 10.74 4.21
CA GLN A 91 25.92 11.91 4.43
C GLN A 91 25.79 12.80 3.19
N ILE A 92 24.57 13.29 2.94
CA ILE A 92 24.25 14.30 1.93
C ILE A 92 23.47 15.42 2.61
N ALA A 93 23.80 16.67 2.29
CA ALA A 93 22.99 17.83 2.62
C ALA A 93 22.18 18.31 1.43
N VAL A 94 20.98 18.81 1.71
CA VAL A 94 20.09 19.46 0.79
C VAL A 94 19.89 20.86 1.34
N LYS A 95 20.56 21.87 0.80
CA LYS A 95 20.56 23.21 1.41
C LYS A 95 19.48 24.13 0.88
N TYR A 96 19.21 24.10 -0.43
CA TYR A 96 18.30 25.03 -1.08
C TYR A 96 17.46 24.34 -2.16
N PHE A 97 16.14 24.30 -1.94
CA PHE A 97 15.15 24.25 -3.00
C PHE A 97 14.07 25.27 -2.66
N SER A 98 13.81 26.23 -3.56
CA SER A 98 12.60 27.04 -3.49
C SER A 98 11.41 26.20 -3.99
N ASP A 99 10.23 26.42 -3.42
CA ASP A 99 8.99 25.61 -3.61
C ASP A 99 8.50 25.46 -5.07
N GLY A 100 9.13 26.11 -6.05
CA GLY A 100 8.75 26.07 -7.47
C GLY A 100 9.70 25.32 -8.42
N ASP A 101 10.92 24.99 -8.02
CA ASP A 101 11.98 24.49 -8.93
C ASP A 101 12.71 23.24 -8.38
N GLN A 102 11.98 22.35 -7.70
CA GLN A 102 12.59 21.12 -7.19
C GLN A 102 12.91 20.14 -8.33
N PRO A 103 14.18 19.79 -8.55
CA PRO A 103 14.53 18.71 -9.46
C PRO A 103 14.01 17.40 -8.91
N ARG A 104 13.31 16.66 -9.75
CA ARG A 104 12.90 15.29 -9.47
C ARG A 104 14.05 14.35 -9.81
N VAL A 105 14.69 13.79 -8.78
CA VAL A 105 15.76 12.79 -8.96
C VAL A 105 15.14 11.52 -9.57
N GLY A 106 15.81 10.89 -10.52
CA GLY A 106 15.32 9.64 -11.11
C GLY A 106 15.33 8.53 -10.05
N GLU A 107 16.50 8.21 -9.50
CA GLU A 107 16.58 7.19 -8.46
C GLU A 107 17.72 7.44 -7.47
N PHE A 108 17.45 7.21 -6.18
CA PHE A 108 18.49 7.00 -5.18
C PHE A 108 18.64 5.51 -4.89
N VAL A 109 19.86 4.98 -5.04
CA VAL A 109 20.20 3.59 -4.71
C VAL A 109 21.19 3.58 -3.55
N PHE A 110 20.75 3.13 -2.38
CA PHE A 110 21.57 3.07 -1.19
C PHE A 110 21.97 1.63 -0.86
N LYS A 111 23.25 1.29 -1.03
CA LYS A 111 23.85 0.01 -0.65
C LYS A 111 24.61 0.07 0.67
N THR A 112 24.89 1.27 1.14
CA THR A 112 25.50 1.56 2.44
C THR A 112 24.65 2.54 3.22
N SER A 113 24.72 2.50 4.55
CA SER A 113 23.99 3.43 5.43
C SER A 113 24.19 4.88 5.01
N MET A 114 23.11 5.65 5.01
CA MET A 114 23.09 7.01 4.44
C MET A 114 22.18 7.94 5.22
N THR A 115 22.60 9.20 5.34
CA THR A 115 21.76 10.27 5.89
C THR A 115 21.63 11.42 4.88
N LEU A 116 20.42 11.66 4.39
CA LEU A 116 20.05 12.89 3.66
C LEU A 116 19.49 13.90 4.64
N ASN A 117 20.04 15.10 4.64
CA ASN A 117 19.67 16.15 5.57
C ASN A 117 19.21 17.41 4.83
N GLY A 118 18.01 17.89 5.11
CA GLY A 118 17.67 19.29 4.91
C GLY A 118 18.61 20.23 5.70
N PRO A 119 18.54 21.55 5.46
CA PRO A 119 19.39 22.54 6.11
C PRO A 119 19.15 22.54 7.62
N SER A 120 19.98 23.24 8.40
CA SER A 120 19.77 23.41 9.86
C SER A 120 18.99 24.67 10.22
N GLU A 121 18.95 25.67 9.33
CA GLU A 121 18.27 26.97 9.51
C GLU A 121 16.78 26.89 9.12
N ASP A 122 16.00 27.98 9.26
CA ASP A 122 14.55 28.06 8.96
C ASP A 122 14.20 27.98 7.45
N ALA A 123 15.00 27.25 6.68
CA ALA A 123 14.67 26.88 5.31
C ALA A 123 13.84 25.59 5.29
N SER A 124 12.91 25.52 4.34
CA SER A 124 11.93 24.44 4.24
C SER A 124 12.15 23.67 2.93
N PRO A 125 13.19 22.82 2.82
CA PRO A 125 13.37 22.06 1.60
C PRO A 125 12.30 20.97 1.49
N SER A 126 11.89 20.66 0.27
CA SER A 126 11.27 19.38 -0.05
C SER A 126 12.23 18.52 -0.87
N LEU A 127 11.96 17.22 -0.93
CA LEU A 127 12.75 16.25 -1.68
C LEU A 127 11.83 15.51 -2.63
N ALA A 128 12.18 15.44 -3.92
CA ALA A 128 11.42 14.70 -4.90
C ALA A 128 12.31 13.65 -5.60
N ALA A 129 11.84 12.39 -5.65
CA ALA A 129 12.48 11.31 -6.39
C ALA A 129 11.44 10.41 -7.07
N ASP A 130 11.74 9.83 -8.23
CA ASP A 130 10.87 8.81 -8.84
C ASP A 130 11.01 7.46 -8.11
N LYS A 131 12.20 7.17 -7.59
CA LYS A 131 12.47 5.92 -6.88
C LYS A 131 13.53 6.04 -5.78
N MET A 132 13.34 5.28 -4.70
CA MET A 132 14.37 5.03 -3.69
C MET A 132 14.53 3.52 -3.44
N THR A 133 15.75 3.02 -3.58
CA THR A 133 16.10 1.61 -3.43
C THR A 133 17.12 1.46 -2.31
N MET A 134 16.76 0.74 -1.25
CA MET A 134 17.54 0.59 -0.02
C MET A 134 17.92 -0.88 0.17
N HIS A 135 19.21 -1.20 0.18
CA HIS A 135 19.70 -2.57 0.25
C HIS A 135 19.99 -3.01 1.68
N SER A 136 19.71 -4.27 2.00
CA SER A 136 20.24 -4.87 3.23
C SER A 136 21.75 -5.05 3.14
N GLY A 137 22.44 -4.93 4.28
CA GLY A 137 23.84 -5.29 4.42
C GLY A 137 24.00 -6.58 5.23
N ASP A 138 25.23 -7.06 5.36
CA ASP A 138 25.58 -8.10 6.34
C ASP A 138 25.43 -7.60 7.79
N ALA A 139 25.54 -6.28 7.96
CA ALA A 139 25.24 -5.55 9.18
C ALA A 139 24.01 -4.65 8.98
N ALA A 140 23.49 -4.12 10.09
CA ALA A 140 22.37 -3.19 10.06
C ALA A 140 22.65 -1.97 9.17
N ASN A 141 21.79 -1.74 8.18
CA ASN A 141 21.83 -0.57 7.32
C ASN A 141 20.72 0.42 7.72
N THR A 142 21.08 1.69 7.83
CA THR A 142 20.14 2.77 8.20
C THR A 142 20.16 3.88 7.16
N TYR A 143 18.97 4.27 6.70
CA TYR A 143 18.70 5.29 5.71
C TYR A 143 17.80 6.36 6.32
N LEU A 144 18.31 7.57 6.44
CA LEU A 144 17.65 8.66 7.13
C LEU A 144 17.35 9.81 6.16
N LEU A 145 16.10 10.22 6.07
CA LEU A 145 15.69 11.50 5.50
C LEU A 145 15.34 12.44 6.64
N ASN A 146 16.16 13.47 6.85
CA ASN A 146 16.01 14.36 7.98
C ASN A 146 15.70 15.78 7.57
N ARG A 147 14.77 16.42 8.30
CA ARG A 147 14.50 17.86 8.24
C ARG A 147 13.95 18.33 6.90
N PHE A 148 13.08 17.54 6.27
CA PHE A 148 12.33 17.95 5.09
C PHE A 148 10.96 18.49 5.49
N GLN A 149 10.47 19.51 4.79
CA GLN A 149 9.08 19.94 4.92
C GLN A 149 8.17 18.93 4.24
N GLN A 150 8.47 18.61 2.98
CA GLN A 150 7.73 17.62 2.20
C GLN A 150 8.69 16.64 1.55
N VAL A 151 8.26 15.39 1.39
CA VAL A 151 9.01 14.35 0.69
C VAL A 151 8.08 13.70 -0.32
N GLU A 152 8.48 13.67 -1.59
CA GLU A 152 7.75 13.00 -2.66
C GLU A 152 8.62 11.88 -3.26
N ILE A 153 8.12 10.64 -3.23
CA ILE A 153 8.84 9.48 -3.72
C ILE A 153 7.90 8.64 -4.58
N GLY A 154 8.16 8.50 -5.88
CA GLY A 154 7.30 7.71 -6.78
C GLY A 154 7.19 6.22 -6.38
N SER A 155 8.27 5.63 -5.87
CA SER A 155 8.26 4.29 -5.27
C SER A 155 9.47 4.07 -4.35
N ALA A 156 9.32 3.24 -3.32
CA ALA A 156 10.39 2.93 -2.39
C ALA A 156 10.47 1.42 -2.10
N THR A 157 11.69 0.88 -2.00
CA THR A 157 11.93 -0.52 -1.65
C THR A 157 12.98 -0.62 -0.55
N ILE A 158 12.63 -1.27 0.56
CA ILE A 158 13.51 -1.54 1.71
C ILE A 158 13.90 -3.03 1.68
N GLY A 159 15.19 -3.33 1.61
CA GLY A 159 15.71 -4.69 1.47
C GLY A 159 15.81 -5.16 0.01
N ALA A 160 16.26 -4.31 -0.89
CA ALA A 160 16.17 -4.53 -2.34
C ALA A 160 17.11 -5.61 -2.93
N ASN A 161 18.14 -6.06 -2.22
CA ASN A 161 19.13 -7.03 -2.72
C ASN A 161 18.77 -8.49 -2.47
N SER A 162 17.70 -8.79 -1.75
CA SER A 162 17.41 -10.16 -1.36
C SER A 162 16.23 -10.69 -2.17
N ALA A 163 16.45 -11.82 -2.85
CA ALA A 163 15.37 -12.59 -3.46
C ALA A 163 14.44 -13.22 -2.41
N GLU A 164 14.96 -13.37 -1.19
CA GLU A 164 14.26 -13.86 0.00
C GLU A 164 14.21 -12.75 1.07
N PRO A 165 13.25 -12.80 2.02
CA PRO A 165 13.20 -11.86 3.14
C PRO A 165 14.53 -11.72 3.90
N THR A 166 15.01 -10.49 4.10
CA THR A 166 16.27 -10.22 4.82
C THR A 166 16.10 -10.30 6.34
N SER A 167 17.02 -10.98 7.02
CA SER A 167 17.12 -11.02 8.49
C SER A 167 18.04 -9.93 9.05
N ALA A 168 18.71 -9.14 8.21
CA ALA A 168 19.52 -8.01 8.64
C ALA A 168 18.66 -6.74 8.73
N SER A 169 18.84 -5.96 9.81
CA SER A 169 18.13 -4.69 10.00
C SER A 169 18.33 -3.77 8.80
N THR A 170 17.24 -3.43 8.12
CA THR A 170 17.26 -2.46 7.02
C THR A 170 16.24 -1.38 7.32
N ILE A 171 16.72 -0.23 7.74
CA ILE A 171 15.90 0.81 8.36
C ILE A 171 15.78 1.99 7.39
N PHE A 172 14.56 2.34 7.03
CA PHE A 172 14.26 3.62 6.41
C PHE A 172 13.54 4.52 7.41
N SER A 173 14.01 5.76 7.57
CA SER A 173 13.48 6.69 8.56
C SER A 173 13.28 8.07 7.96
N MET A 174 12.11 8.65 8.19
CA MET A 174 11.79 10.00 7.75
C MET A 174 11.53 10.89 8.97
N SER A 175 12.13 12.08 8.97
CA SER A 175 11.85 13.10 9.98
C SER A 175 11.55 14.44 9.31
N PHE A 176 10.48 15.07 9.78
CA PHE A 176 9.91 16.26 9.15
C PHE A 176 10.23 17.52 9.93
N ARG A 177 10.33 18.65 9.23
CA ARG A 177 10.36 19.95 9.88
C ARG A 177 8.98 20.30 10.42
N ASN A 178 8.97 20.90 11.60
CA ASN A 178 7.77 21.50 12.16
C ASN A 178 7.49 22.76 11.34
N GLY A 179 6.60 22.67 10.35
CA GLY A 179 6.11 23.83 9.62
C GLY A 179 5.24 24.69 10.54
N ALA A 180 5.13 25.99 10.24
CA ALA A 180 4.17 26.88 10.89
C ALA A 180 2.70 26.48 10.63
N GLU A 181 2.48 25.53 9.70
CA GLU A 181 1.19 24.95 9.35
C GLU A 181 1.10 23.53 9.92
N ALA A 182 0.04 23.25 10.67
CA ALA A 182 -0.24 21.90 11.11
C ALA A 182 -0.59 21.05 9.88
N TYR A 183 0.13 19.95 9.65
CA TYR A 183 -0.27 18.97 8.64
C TYR A 183 -1.62 18.40 9.06
N TYR A 184 -2.62 18.52 8.19
CA TYR A 184 -3.94 17.94 8.37
C TYR A 184 -4.32 17.16 7.11
N TYR A 185 -5.10 16.10 7.28
CA TYR A 185 -5.64 15.33 6.18
C TYR A 185 -7.17 15.41 6.17
N ASN A 186 -7.70 16.11 5.18
CA ASN A 186 -9.11 16.21 4.87
C ASN A 186 -9.50 15.27 3.72
N SER A 187 -8.70 15.20 2.65
CA SER A 187 -9.06 14.47 1.43
C SER A 187 -7.86 13.99 0.61
N ALA A 188 -8.10 13.04 -0.30
CA ALA A 188 -7.11 12.63 -1.32
C ALA A 188 -6.57 13.78 -2.19
N SER A 189 -7.28 14.92 -2.29
CA SER A 189 -6.84 16.09 -3.07
C SER A 189 -5.94 17.06 -2.30
N ASP A 190 -5.66 16.77 -1.03
CA ASP A 190 -4.83 17.63 -0.20
C ASP A 190 -3.37 17.63 -0.70
N ASN A 191 -2.80 18.83 -0.84
CA ASN A 191 -1.43 19.01 -1.32
C ASN A 191 -0.42 19.26 -0.17
N PHE A 192 -0.91 19.45 1.06
CA PHE A 192 -0.10 19.73 2.25
C PHE A 192 0.19 18.44 3.01
N LEU A 193 1.11 17.64 2.49
CA LEU A 193 1.54 16.37 3.06
C LEU A 193 2.98 16.48 3.55
N SER A 194 3.31 15.78 4.65
CA SER A 194 4.70 15.65 5.09
C SER A 194 5.47 14.71 4.17
N ALA A 195 4.81 13.63 3.73
CA ALA A 195 5.33 12.75 2.70
C ALA A 195 4.22 12.23 1.79
N ASP A 196 4.54 12.09 0.51
CA ASP A 196 3.74 11.40 -0.50
C ASP A 196 4.61 10.36 -1.18
N VAL A 197 4.40 9.11 -0.81
CA VAL A 197 5.12 7.96 -1.36
C VAL A 197 4.16 7.22 -2.27
N GLY A 198 4.56 6.82 -3.47
CA GLY A 198 3.79 5.86 -4.25
C GLY A 198 3.87 4.48 -3.59
N ARG A 199 4.28 3.45 -4.33
CA ARG A 199 4.34 2.11 -3.76
C ARG A 199 5.51 1.96 -2.78
N MET A 200 5.26 1.45 -1.57
CA MET A 200 6.28 1.10 -0.58
C MET A 200 6.38 -0.42 -0.45
N SER A 201 7.55 -1.00 -0.69
CA SER A 201 7.79 -2.45 -0.53
C SER A 201 8.82 -2.72 0.57
N LEU A 202 8.43 -3.54 1.56
CA LEU A 202 9.33 -4.01 2.61
C LEU A 202 9.68 -5.48 2.34
N ASN A 203 10.96 -5.78 2.16
CA ASN A 203 11.46 -7.14 1.91
C ASN A 203 12.15 -7.71 3.17
N GLY A 204 11.51 -7.53 4.33
CA GLY A 204 12.00 -7.98 5.62
C GLY A 204 11.58 -9.40 5.97
N ALA A 205 12.36 -10.10 6.78
CA ALA A 205 11.94 -11.33 7.45
C ALA A 205 10.69 -11.06 8.32
N LEU A 206 9.83 -12.08 8.48
CA LEU A 206 8.64 -11.96 9.31
C LEU A 206 9.03 -11.61 10.75
N PRO A 207 8.66 -10.44 11.29
CA PRO A 207 9.11 -10.05 12.61
C PRO A 207 8.57 -10.99 13.68
N SER A 208 9.44 -11.46 14.57
CA SER A 208 9.06 -12.34 15.67
C SER A 208 8.30 -11.60 16.78
N ASN A 209 8.54 -10.30 16.91
CA ASN A 209 7.96 -9.45 17.92
C ASN A 209 8.05 -7.96 17.50
N PRO A 210 7.38 -7.04 18.19
CA PRO A 210 7.31 -5.61 17.85
C PRO A 210 8.66 -4.87 17.91
N ASN A 211 9.57 -5.41 18.70
CA ASN A 211 10.89 -4.87 18.94
C ASN A 211 11.97 -5.57 18.09
N ASP A 212 11.56 -6.45 17.17
CA ASP A 212 12.45 -7.16 16.29
C ASP A 212 13.18 -6.20 15.35
N GLN A 213 14.50 -6.16 15.46
CA GLN A 213 15.34 -5.35 14.59
C GLN A 213 15.82 -6.13 13.37
N ASN A 214 15.64 -7.45 13.31
CA ASN A 214 16.18 -8.32 12.27
C ASN A 214 15.25 -8.41 11.05
N THR A 215 14.80 -7.26 10.55
CA THR A 215 13.84 -7.14 9.45
C THR A 215 13.95 -5.79 8.75
N ALA A 216 13.12 -5.57 7.72
CA ALA A 216 12.89 -4.27 7.12
C ALA A 216 12.00 -3.42 8.02
N ILE A 217 12.45 -2.20 8.33
CA ILE A 217 11.74 -1.28 9.23
C ILE A 217 11.55 0.05 8.53
N TRP A 218 10.31 0.54 8.52
CA TRP A 218 9.98 1.88 8.10
C TRP A 218 9.52 2.72 9.30
N TYR A 219 10.38 3.66 9.70
CA TYR A 219 9.99 4.73 10.61
C TYR A 219 9.31 5.84 9.81
N ILE A 220 7.98 5.82 9.80
CA ILE A 220 7.15 6.76 9.00
C ILE A 220 7.29 8.20 9.50
N ASN A 221 7.57 8.35 10.79
CA ASN A 221 7.88 9.62 11.40
C ASN A 221 8.84 9.40 12.58
N ASN A 222 10.00 10.02 12.48
CA ASN A 222 11.08 9.92 13.45
C ASN A 222 11.31 11.29 14.11
N GLN A 223 11.18 11.33 15.42
CA GLN A 223 11.56 12.50 16.19
C GLN A 223 13.07 12.45 16.45
N SER A 224 13.84 13.06 15.56
CA SER A 224 15.27 13.22 15.76
C SER A 224 15.58 14.43 16.64
N ALA A 225 16.79 14.51 17.21
CA ALA A 225 17.25 15.71 17.92
C ALA A 225 17.18 17.00 17.06
N TYR A 226 17.06 16.83 15.74
CA TYR A 226 17.00 17.89 14.74
C TYR A 226 15.60 18.07 14.12
N SER A 227 14.62 17.25 14.52
CA SER A 227 13.22 17.26 14.06
C SER A 227 12.31 17.38 15.28
N LYS A 228 11.59 18.50 15.38
CA LYS A 228 10.58 18.72 16.43
C LYS A 228 9.16 18.44 15.95
N SER A 229 8.98 17.80 14.79
CA SER A 229 7.63 17.59 14.29
C SER A 229 6.87 16.63 15.19
N ALA A 230 5.86 17.16 15.87
CA ALA A 230 4.93 16.37 16.66
C ALA A 230 3.83 15.76 15.77
N SER A 231 3.69 16.21 14.52
CA SER A 231 2.61 15.73 13.65
C SER A 231 3.05 15.59 12.20
N ALA A 232 2.61 14.52 11.55
CA ALA A 232 2.90 14.29 10.14
C ALA A 232 1.70 13.66 9.43
N VAL A 233 1.54 13.97 8.14
CA VAL A 233 0.64 13.24 7.25
C VAL A 233 1.51 12.56 6.19
N VAL A 234 1.49 11.23 6.19
CA VAL A 234 2.22 10.38 5.26
C VAL A 234 1.21 9.67 4.38
N ARG A 235 1.15 10.06 3.11
CA ARG A 235 0.37 9.34 2.09
C ARG A 235 1.26 8.28 1.43
N VAL A 236 0.69 7.10 1.21
CA VAL A 236 1.35 5.98 0.55
C VAL A 236 0.43 5.35 -0.49
N GLY A 237 0.92 5.00 -1.67
CA GLY A 237 0.20 4.29 -2.75
C GLY A 237 -0.02 2.79 -2.49
N GLY A 238 0.16 2.36 -1.24
CA GLY A 238 0.09 0.98 -0.78
C GLY A 238 1.40 0.47 -0.22
N ILE A 239 1.30 -0.42 0.77
CA ILE A 239 2.44 -1.11 1.38
C ILE A 239 2.39 -2.59 1.01
N ASP A 240 3.51 -3.10 0.50
CA ASP A 240 3.73 -4.51 0.19
C ASP A 240 4.79 -5.15 1.08
N GLY A 241 4.68 -6.46 1.18
CA GLY A 241 5.71 -7.33 1.71
C GLY A 241 5.65 -7.46 3.22
N THR A 242 6.81 -7.55 3.84
CA THR A 242 6.95 -7.99 5.23
C THR A 242 7.94 -7.12 5.99
N GLY A 243 7.58 -6.75 7.22
CA GLY A 243 8.45 -5.95 8.09
C GLY A 243 7.71 -5.22 9.20
N ILE A 244 8.26 -4.09 9.64
CA ILE A 244 7.69 -3.23 10.69
C ILE A 244 7.49 -1.82 10.15
N VAL A 245 6.33 -1.23 10.42
CA VAL A 245 5.98 0.16 10.12
C VAL A 245 5.56 0.85 11.42
N ARG A 246 6.20 1.97 11.79
CA ARG A 246 5.90 2.65 13.07
C ARG A 246 6.45 4.07 13.15
N ASN A 247 6.06 4.84 14.16
CA ASN A 247 6.82 6.04 14.54
C ASN A 247 8.09 5.65 15.32
N ASN A 248 8.98 6.62 15.51
CA ASN A 248 10.12 6.53 16.42
C ASN A 248 10.31 7.87 17.14
N PHE A 249 9.62 8.05 18.26
CA PHE A 249 9.61 9.27 19.05
C PHE A 249 10.47 9.12 20.30
N ALA A 250 10.89 10.24 20.89
CA ALA A 250 11.54 10.21 22.20
C ALA A 250 10.56 9.74 23.29
N ASP A 251 11.10 9.32 24.43
CA ASP A 251 10.28 8.94 25.58
C ASP A 251 9.48 10.15 26.08
N ASN A 252 8.20 9.92 26.37
CA ASN A 252 7.18 10.89 26.77
C ASN A 252 6.92 12.00 25.75
N ALA A 253 7.39 11.84 24.51
CA ALA A 253 7.08 12.78 23.44
C ALA A 253 5.72 12.46 22.82
N GLU A 254 4.82 13.43 22.91
CA GLU A 254 3.53 13.39 22.24
C GLU A 254 3.68 13.65 20.74
N GLY A 255 2.79 13.05 19.98
CA GLY A 255 2.67 13.32 18.56
C GLY A 255 1.70 12.39 17.86
N GLN A 256 1.32 12.77 16.64
CA GLN A 256 0.35 12.05 15.83
C GLN A 256 0.79 11.99 14.38
N THR A 257 0.91 10.79 13.84
CA THR A 257 1.09 10.57 12.41
C THR A 257 -0.22 10.07 11.80
N THR A 258 -0.67 10.69 10.73
CA THR A 258 -1.74 10.14 9.89
C THR A 258 -1.11 9.39 8.73
N LEU A 259 -1.32 8.08 8.67
CA LEU A 259 -0.89 7.23 7.56
C LEU A 259 -2.08 7.01 6.61
N VAL A 260 -1.98 7.53 5.40
CA VAL A 260 -3.05 7.49 4.40
C VAL A 260 -2.68 6.51 3.29
N PHE A 261 -3.47 5.46 3.12
CA PHE A 261 -3.41 4.56 1.97
C PHE A 261 -4.21 5.15 0.81
N SER A 262 -3.53 5.41 -0.30
CA SER A 262 -4.05 6.02 -1.54
C SER A 262 -3.94 5.07 -2.73
N ASN A 263 -4.07 3.78 -2.45
CA ASN A 263 -3.81 2.68 -3.39
C ASN A 263 -4.53 2.90 -4.72
N SER A 264 -3.79 2.82 -5.83
CA SER A 264 -4.36 2.73 -7.18
C SER A 264 -4.58 1.29 -7.64
N SER A 265 -4.08 0.32 -6.87
CA SER A 265 -4.17 -1.12 -7.08
C SER A 265 -3.92 -1.84 -5.77
N ASP A 266 -4.33 -3.11 -5.69
CA ASP A 266 -4.18 -3.92 -4.47
C ASP A 266 -2.75 -3.94 -3.93
N ALA A 267 -2.63 -3.90 -2.60
CA ALA A 267 -1.39 -3.98 -1.84
C ALA A 267 -1.54 -4.92 -0.66
N SER A 268 -0.45 -5.57 -0.26
CA SER A 268 -0.51 -6.59 0.78
C SER A 268 0.71 -6.57 1.68
N PHE A 269 0.49 -6.16 2.93
CA PHE A 269 1.48 -6.13 3.99
C PHE A 269 1.21 -7.23 5.03
N LYS A 270 2.26 -7.94 5.44
CA LYS A 270 2.24 -8.89 6.55
C LYS A 270 3.34 -8.52 7.53
N GLY A 271 3.00 -8.12 8.75
CA GLY A 271 4.00 -7.63 9.67
C GLY A 271 3.40 -6.91 10.86
N ILE A 272 4.12 -5.91 11.38
CA ILE A 272 3.68 -5.13 12.52
C ILE A 272 3.59 -3.65 12.12
N LEU A 273 2.38 -3.11 12.08
CA LEU A 273 2.12 -1.67 12.02
C LEU A 273 1.65 -1.19 13.40
N MET A 274 2.41 -0.31 14.04
CA MET A 274 2.13 0.13 15.41
C MET A 274 2.58 1.56 15.68
N ASP A 275 2.06 2.17 16.76
CA ASP A 275 2.37 3.55 17.12
C ASP A 275 3.88 3.82 17.23
N ASP A 276 4.57 3.09 18.10
CA ASP A 276 6.00 3.22 18.40
C ASP A 276 6.47 1.96 19.12
N TRP A 277 7.72 1.95 19.60
CA TRP A 277 8.27 0.93 20.48
C TRP A 277 7.33 0.59 21.64
N VAL A 278 7.33 -0.69 22.02
CA VAL A 278 6.51 -1.25 23.09
C VAL A 278 7.09 -0.85 24.44
N ALA A 279 6.72 0.34 24.91
CA ALA A 279 7.03 0.87 26.24
C ALA A 279 6.01 1.93 26.65
N ASP A 280 5.64 1.97 27.93
CA ASP A 280 4.60 2.89 28.45
C ASP A 280 4.99 4.37 28.36
N VAL A 281 6.30 4.65 28.27
CA VAL A 281 6.82 5.99 28.03
C VAL A 281 6.63 6.44 26.58
N LYS A 282 6.28 5.55 25.63
CA LYS A 282 6.03 5.91 24.23
C LYS A 282 4.56 6.25 24.03
N VAL A 283 4.30 7.55 23.84
CA VAL A 283 2.95 8.14 23.81
C VAL A 283 2.54 8.71 22.45
N SER A 284 3.39 8.61 21.43
CA SER A 284 3.03 8.96 20.04
C SER A 284 1.94 8.04 19.51
N LYS A 285 1.18 8.50 18.51
CA LYS A 285 0.02 7.78 17.94
C LYS A 285 0.09 7.76 16.41
N ILE A 286 -0.52 6.75 15.81
CA ILE A 286 -0.81 6.64 14.38
C ILE A 286 -2.32 6.55 14.19
N THR A 287 -2.85 7.37 13.28
CA THR A 287 -4.19 7.21 12.72
C THR A 287 -4.06 6.67 11.30
N VAL A 288 -4.77 5.61 10.99
CA VAL A 288 -4.79 5.01 9.65
C VAL A 288 -6.00 5.52 8.87
N VAL A 289 -5.79 5.91 7.62
CA VAL A 289 -6.87 6.30 6.70
C VAL A 289 -6.75 5.50 5.41
N MET A 290 -7.85 4.93 4.94
CA MET A 290 -7.95 4.35 3.60
C MET A 290 -8.77 5.29 2.71
N ASP A 291 -8.13 5.89 1.72
CA ASP A 291 -8.72 6.80 0.72
C ASP A 291 -8.10 6.52 -0.66
N GLY A 292 -8.17 5.25 -1.07
CA GLY A 292 -7.66 4.77 -2.36
C GLY A 292 -8.73 4.75 -3.45
N ALA A 293 -8.34 4.24 -4.63
CA ALA A 293 -9.28 3.92 -5.69
C ALA A 293 -10.34 2.92 -5.19
N ALA A 294 -11.57 3.05 -5.69
CA ALA A 294 -12.72 2.29 -5.18
C ALA A 294 -12.55 0.77 -5.27
N ASP A 295 -11.80 0.28 -6.26
CA ASP A 295 -11.49 -1.12 -6.51
C ASP A 295 -10.13 -1.57 -5.96
N ALA A 296 -9.39 -0.68 -5.30
CA ALA A 296 -8.09 -1.01 -4.72
C ALA A 296 -8.21 -1.40 -3.24
N THR A 297 -7.43 -2.41 -2.86
CA THR A 297 -7.37 -2.93 -1.50
C THR A 297 -6.01 -2.64 -0.86
N GLN A 298 -5.98 -2.24 0.41
CA GLN A 298 -4.82 -2.44 1.27
C GLN A 298 -5.12 -3.60 2.22
N THR A 299 -4.32 -4.65 2.14
CA THR A 299 -4.38 -5.77 3.07
C THR A 299 -3.30 -5.64 4.13
N ILE A 300 -3.67 -5.74 5.41
CA ILE A 300 -2.77 -5.67 6.56
C ILE A 300 -2.99 -6.93 7.40
N ARG A 301 -1.97 -7.78 7.47
CA ARG A 301 -1.95 -8.95 8.35
C ARG A 301 -1.05 -8.65 9.55
N GLN A 302 -1.66 -8.27 10.68
CA GLN A 302 -0.96 -7.99 11.93
C GLN A 302 -0.57 -9.28 12.62
N ILE A 303 0.74 -9.50 12.78
CA ILE A 303 1.27 -10.76 13.32
C ILE A 303 1.64 -10.70 14.80
N SER A 304 1.60 -9.52 15.44
CA SER A 304 1.94 -9.43 16.86
C SER A 304 0.76 -9.83 17.73
N ASN A 305 1.03 -10.61 18.77
CA ASN A 305 0.12 -10.91 19.87
C ASN A 305 0.37 -10.00 21.09
N SER A 306 0.98 -8.84 20.91
CA SER A 306 1.11 -7.86 22.00
C SER A 306 0.04 -6.78 21.84
N PRO A 307 -0.73 -6.46 22.90
CA PRO A 307 -1.75 -5.42 22.86
C PRO A 307 -1.15 -4.02 22.64
N GLN A 308 0.15 -3.86 22.86
CA GLN A 308 0.88 -2.61 22.63
C GLN A 308 1.39 -2.46 21.18
N SER A 309 1.08 -3.42 20.31
CA SER A 309 1.68 -3.54 18.95
C SER A 309 0.67 -3.24 17.85
N VAL A 310 -0.20 -2.30 18.17
CA VAL A 310 -1.24 -1.77 17.30
C VAL A 310 -1.05 -0.27 17.19
N TRP A 311 -1.75 0.33 16.22
CA TRP A 311 -1.84 1.77 16.14
C TRP A 311 -2.98 2.29 17.02
N ASN A 312 -2.81 3.54 17.46
CA ASN A 312 -3.68 4.24 18.40
C ASN A 312 -3.93 3.46 19.71
N ARG A 313 -2.89 2.81 20.23
CA ARG A 313 -2.96 1.84 21.33
C ARG A 313 -3.32 2.46 22.68
N ASN A 314 -2.94 3.72 22.87
CA ASN A 314 -3.14 4.44 24.14
C ASN A 314 -4.55 5.05 24.27
N ASP A 315 -5.39 4.92 23.25
CA ASP A 315 -6.70 5.55 23.18
C ASP A 315 -7.67 4.72 22.33
N LEU A 316 -7.94 3.50 22.81
CA LEU A 316 -8.76 2.52 22.08
C LEU A 316 -10.18 3.01 21.80
N ASP A 317 -10.71 3.90 22.64
CA ASP A 317 -12.05 4.46 22.50
C ASP A 317 -12.12 5.60 21.49
N SER A 318 -10.98 6.09 21.00
CA SER A 318 -10.93 7.02 19.87
C SER A 318 -10.98 6.30 18.52
N VAL A 319 -11.29 7.04 17.46
CA VAL A 319 -11.25 6.53 16.09
C VAL A 319 -9.80 6.54 15.58
N GLY A 320 -9.16 5.37 15.55
CA GLY A 320 -7.80 5.23 14.99
C GLY A 320 -7.75 4.76 13.55
N THR A 321 -8.87 4.32 12.98
CA THR A 321 -8.94 3.90 11.58
C THR A 321 -10.14 4.56 10.90
N ILE A 322 -9.94 5.14 9.71
CA ILE A 322 -11.01 5.78 8.93
C ILE A 322 -10.98 5.22 7.50
N ILE A 323 -12.12 4.78 6.98
CA ILE A 323 -12.24 4.21 5.64
C ILE A 323 -13.17 5.11 4.81
N LYS A 324 -12.56 5.91 3.93
CA LYS A 324 -13.25 6.88 3.07
C LYS A 324 -13.58 6.29 1.69
N SER A 325 -12.62 5.59 1.07
CA SER A 325 -12.75 5.00 -0.26
C SER A 325 -11.80 3.80 -0.41
N GLY A 326 -12.13 2.88 -1.33
CA GLY A 326 -11.43 1.61 -1.52
C GLY A 326 -11.63 0.64 -0.35
N THR A 327 -10.83 -0.43 -0.28
CA THR A 327 -10.98 -1.48 0.73
C THR A 327 -9.77 -1.52 1.68
N LEU A 328 -10.02 -1.55 2.99
CA LEU A 328 -9.01 -1.86 4.00
C LEU A 328 -9.33 -3.25 4.58
N ALA A 329 -8.54 -4.25 4.21
CA ALA A 329 -8.65 -5.60 4.71
C ALA A 329 -7.66 -5.81 5.86
N ILE A 330 -8.13 -6.13 7.06
CA ILE A 330 -7.27 -6.23 8.25
C ILE A 330 -7.50 -7.57 8.95
N SER A 331 -6.41 -8.15 9.45
CA SER A 331 -6.46 -9.20 10.46
C SER A 331 -5.46 -8.93 11.57
N THR A 332 -5.78 -9.43 12.75
CA THR A 332 -5.05 -9.25 14.01
C THR A 332 -4.91 -10.58 14.72
N GLN A 333 -3.84 -10.76 15.50
CA GLN A 333 -3.79 -11.86 16.46
C GLN A 333 -4.63 -11.56 17.71
N GLU A 334 -5.04 -12.61 18.43
CA GLU A 334 -6.04 -12.60 19.50
C GLU A 334 -5.98 -11.41 20.47
N THR A 335 -4.80 -11.08 20.96
CA THR A 335 -4.57 -10.04 21.97
C THR A 335 -4.31 -8.64 21.39
N ALA A 336 -4.21 -8.51 20.07
CA ALA A 336 -3.99 -7.24 19.39
C ALA A 336 -5.32 -6.60 18.98
N GLN A 337 -5.91 -5.85 19.90
CA GLN A 337 -7.17 -5.13 19.65
C GLN A 337 -6.88 -3.74 19.08
N LEU A 338 -7.49 -3.42 17.94
CA LEU A 338 -7.44 -2.06 17.37
C LEU A 338 -8.41 -1.12 18.10
N SER A 339 -8.10 0.17 18.10
CA SER A 339 -9.06 1.23 18.42
C SER A 339 -10.28 1.22 17.48
N ARG A 340 -11.23 2.14 17.69
CA ARG A 340 -12.46 2.19 16.88
C ARG A 340 -12.17 2.41 15.39
N ILE A 341 -12.96 1.77 14.54
CA ILE A 341 -12.89 1.88 13.08
C ILE A 341 -14.12 2.65 12.59
N ARG A 342 -13.90 3.71 11.80
CA ARG A 342 -14.97 4.49 11.16
C ARG A 342 -15.05 4.19 9.67
N ILE A 343 -16.25 3.88 9.18
CA ILE A 343 -16.51 3.59 7.76
C ILE A 343 -17.40 4.70 7.19
N GLU A 344 -16.87 5.46 6.23
CA GLU A 344 -17.56 6.62 5.63
C GLU A 344 -18.07 6.35 4.21
N GLY A 345 -17.38 5.50 3.45
CA GLY A 345 -17.77 5.20 2.06
C GLY A 345 -17.08 4.01 1.40
N GLY A 346 -15.87 3.65 1.83
CA GLY A 346 -15.15 2.47 1.36
C GLY A 346 -15.63 1.18 2.00
N ALA A 347 -14.77 0.16 2.03
CA ALA A 347 -15.08 -1.14 2.60
C ALA A 347 -14.08 -1.56 3.69
N LEU A 348 -14.59 -2.06 4.81
CA LEU A 348 -13.82 -2.83 5.78
C LEU A 348 -13.90 -4.31 5.41
N ALA A 349 -12.79 -5.03 5.41
CA ALA A 349 -12.78 -6.48 5.21
C ALA A 349 -11.88 -7.16 6.24
N VAL A 350 -12.07 -8.47 6.42
CA VAL A 350 -11.17 -9.30 7.21
C VAL A 350 -10.15 -9.96 6.30
N ALA A 351 -8.86 -9.75 6.57
CA ALA A 351 -7.80 -10.40 5.81
C ALA A 351 -7.60 -11.85 6.28
N ALA A 352 -7.32 -12.80 5.38
CA ALA A 352 -6.83 -14.12 5.80
C ALA A 352 -5.44 -13.98 6.45
N MET A 353 -5.20 -14.59 7.61
CA MET A 353 -3.94 -14.44 8.35
C MET A 353 -2.74 -15.04 7.60
N ASP A 354 -2.96 -16.12 6.86
CA ASP A 354 -1.96 -16.78 6.03
C ASP A 354 -2.53 -17.07 4.64
N SER A 355 -1.64 -17.34 3.67
CA SER A 355 -2.03 -17.73 2.31
C SER A 355 -2.61 -19.14 2.22
N GLU A 356 -2.57 -19.93 3.31
CA GLU A 356 -2.96 -21.35 3.35
C GLU A 356 -4.39 -21.60 3.85
N GLY A 357 -5.35 -20.76 3.46
CA GLY A 357 -6.78 -21.02 3.68
C GLY A 357 -7.26 -20.98 5.14
N ALA A 358 -6.36 -20.77 6.10
CA ALA A 358 -6.73 -20.38 7.46
C ALA A 358 -7.33 -18.98 7.39
N GLY A 359 -8.55 -18.85 7.91
CA GLY A 359 -9.25 -17.58 7.99
C GLY A 359 -8.50 -16.49 8.76
N GLY A 360 -9.14 -15.35 8.95
CA GLY A 360 -8.63 -14.28 9.79
C GLY A 360 -9.65 -13.76 10.77
N THR A 361 -9.13 -13.10 11.80
CA THR A 361 -9.93 -12.40 12.78
C THR A 361 -9.48 -10.95 12.86
N LEU A 362 -10.43 -10.04 12.94
CA LEU A 362 -10.22 -8.64 13.29
C LEU A 362 -10.76 -8.38 14.69
N TYR A 363 -9.88 -8.05 15.64
CA TYR A 363 -10.25 -7.57 16.97
C TYR A 363 -10.22 -6.04 16.98
N THR A 364 -11.33 -5.41 17.33
CA THR A 364 -11.44 -3.96 17.45
C THR A 364 -12.28 -3.57 18.67
N ARG A 365 -12.06 -2.35 19.15
CA ARG A 365 -12.85 -1.74 20.22
C ARG A 365 -14.29 -1.49 19.81
N GLY A 366 -14.55 -1.19 18.53
CA GLY A 366 -15.89 -0.88 18.03
C GLY A 366 -15.87 -0.33 16.61
N ILE A 367 -17.04 -0.30 15.98
CA ILE A 367 -17.21 0.20 14.60
C ILE A 367 -18.18 1.38 14.59
N ASP A 368 -17.74 2.51 14.04
CA ASP A 368 -18.54 3.68 13.72
C ASP A 368 -18.93 3.64 12.24
N TRP A 369 -20.14 3.15 11.95
CA TRP A 369 -20.59 2.95 10.57
C TRP A 369 -21.41 4.15 10.10
N ALA A 370 -20.89 4.93 9.16
CA ALA A 370 -21.58 6.08 8.55
C ALA A 370 -22.07 5.77 7.12
N GLY A 371 -21.34 4.94 6.38
CA GLY A 371 -21.65 4.51 5.02
C GLY A 371 -20.69 3.40 4.56
N GLY A 372 -20.67 3.09 3.27
CA GLY A 372 -19.79 2.05 2.73
C GLY A 372 -20.23 0.63 3.09
N LYS A 373 -19.28 -0.32 3.12
CA LYS A 373 -19.56 -1.77 3.29
C LYS A 373 -18.69 -2.44 4.34
N ILE A 374 -19.17 -3.54 4.89
CA ILE A 374 -18.34 -4.53 5.59
C ILE A 374 -18.35 -5.81 4.75
N LYS A 375 -17.17 -6.31 4.37
CA LYS A 375 -17.01 -7.55 3.59
C LYS A 375 -16.62 -8.70 4.50
N ILE A 376 -17.37 -9.79 4.44
CA ILE A 376 -17.16 -11.00 5.25
C ILE A 376 -17.16 -12.22 4.35
N GLU A 377 -16.09 -12.99 4.38
CA GLU A 377 -16.09 -14.35 3.84
C GLU A 377 -16.61 -15.31 4.90
N VAL A 378 -17.73 -15.97 4.63
CA VAL A 378 -18.33 -16.92 5.56
C VAL A 378 -17.34 -18.06 5.84
N ASN A 379 -17.28 -18.51 7.11
CA ASN A 379 -16.34 -19.52 7.64
C ASN A 379 -14.85 -19.12 7.66
N LYS A 380 -14.44 -18.07 6.95
CA LYS A 380 -13.03 -17.63 6.90
C LYS A 380 -12.78 -16.27 7.54
N GLY A 381 -13.77 -15.40 7.66
CA GLY A 381 -13.63 -14.09 8.28
C GLY A 381 -14.40 -14.01 9.60
N MET A 382 -13.77 -13.42 10.61
CA MET A 382 -14.45 -13.05 11.85
C MET A 382 -14.12 -11.61 12.24
N ILE A 383 -15.14 -10.83 12.58
CA ILE A 383 -14.97 -9.54 13.26
C ILE A 383 -15.42 -9.70 14.70
N SER A 384 -14.55 -9.33 15.64
CA SER A 384 -14.86 -9.20 17.06
C SER A 384 -14.75 -7.72 17.44
N ALA A 385 -15.88 -7.08 17.72
CA ALA A 385 -15.97 -5.69 18.12
C ALA A 385 -16.51 -5.59 19.55
N GLU A 386 -15.66 -5.24 20.51
CA GLU A 386 -16.01 -5.22 21.95
C GLU A 386 -17.28 -4.39 22.22
N ASN A 387 -17.32 -3.16 21.74
CA ASN A 387 -18.47 -2.25 21.87
C ASN A 387 -19.47 -2.35 20.70
N GLY A 388 -19.29 -3.31 19.80
CA GLY A 388 -20.19 -3.57 18.68
C GLY A 388 -20.20 -2.46 17.62
N ILE A 389 -21.38 -2.18 17.06
CA ILE A 389 -21.58 -1.22 15.96
C ILE A 389 -22.39 -0.01 16.45
N ALA A 390 -21.83 1.17 16.22
CA ALA A 390 -22.55 2.44 16.27
C ALA A 390 -22.93 2.88 14.85
N GLN A 391 -24.23 2.94 14.57
CA GLN A 391 -24.79 3.47 13.33
C GLN A 391 -24.81 5.00 13.39
N VAL A 392 -23.78 5.63 12.82
CA VAL A 392 -23.55 7.09 12.88
C VAL A 392 -23.89 7.81 11.57
N GLY A 393 -24.46 7.08 10.60
CA GLY A 393 -25.02 7.66 9.38
C GLY A 393 -26.30 8.45 9.62
N GLY A 394 -26.73 9.22 8.62
CA GLY A 394 -28.02 9.90 8.64
C GLY A 394 -29.21 8.94 8.55
N ASP A 395 -30.43 9.48 8.55
CA ASP A 395 -31.66 8.65 8.54
C ASP A 395 -31.76 7.74 7.30
N ASP A 396 -31.25 8.20 6.16
CA ASP A 396 -31.23 7.48 4.88
C ASP A 396 -30.01 6.54 4.71
N ALA A 397 -29.16 6.42 5.74
CA ALA A 397 -27.98 5.57 5.67
C ALA A 397 -28.37 4.09 5.60
N ARG A 398 -27.73 3.36 4.67
CA ARG A 398 -27.82 1.91 4.52
C ARG A 398 -26.52 1.27 4.92
N TYR A 399 -26.60 0.18 5.68
CA TYR A 399 -25.45 -0.52 6.22
C TYR A 399 -25.35 -1.89 5.56
N VAL A 400 -24.47 -2.01 4.56
CA VAL A 400 -24.42 -3.17 3.68
C VAL A 400 -23.29 -4.13 4.09
N PHE A 401 -23.64 -5.39 4.34
CA PHE A 401 -22.69 -6.49 4.38
C PHE A 401 -22.53 -7.08 2.99
N GLU A 402 -21.30 -7.14 2.48
CA GLU A 402 -20.96 -7.95 1.31
C GLU A 402 -20.51 -9.34 1.83
N VAL A 403 -21.32 -10.35 1.58
CA VAL A 403 -21.13 -11.70 2.10
C VAL A 403 -20.59 -12.61 1.01
N ASP A 404 -19.33 -13.03 1.15
CA ASP A 404 -18.67 -13.94 0.23
C ASP A 404 -18.94 -15.40 0.65
N LEU A 405 -19.58 -16.13 -0.26
CA LEU A 405 -19.99 -17.53 -0.13
C LEU A 405 -19.07 -18.49 -0.88
N SER A 406 -17.91 -18.03 -1.34
CA SER A 406 -16.95 -18.83 -2.14
C SER A 406 -16.39 -20.05 -1.41
N ASP A 407 -16.51 -20.10 -0.08
CA ASP A 407 -16.11 -21.27 0.72
C ASP A 407 -17.07 -22.46 0.57
N PHE A 408 -18.27 -22.25 0.02
CA PHE A 408 -19.24 -23.31 -0.22
C PHE A 408 -19.09 -23.94 -1.61
N ALA A 409 -19.49 -25.20 -1.71
CA ALA A 409 -19.63 -25.87 -2.99
C ALA A 409 -20.71 -25.16 -3.84
N PRO A 410 -20.59 -25.15 -5.18
CA PRO A 410 -21.72 -24.75 -6.02
C PRO A 410 -22.95 -25.62 -5.70
N ASP A 411 -24.14 -25.06 -5.89
CA ASP A 411 -25.43 -25.72 -5.60
C ASP A 411 -25.69 -26.04 -4.12
N THR A 412 -24.91 -25.45 -3.21
CA THR A 412 -25.22 -25.53 -1.78
C THR A 412 -26.58 -24.88 -1.54
N ALA A 413 -27.50 -25.65 -0.96
CA ALA A 413 -28.82 -25.20 -0.56
C ALA A 413 -28.80 -24.81 0.92
N PHE A 414 -29.35 -23.64 1.22
CA PHE A 414 -29.53 -23.13 2.58
C PHE A 414 -31.01 -23.18 2.95
N GLU A 415 -31.31 -23.72 4.12
CA GLU A 415 -32.69 -23.89 4.62
C GLU A 415 -32.96 -23.03 5.88
N GLY A 416 -32.40 -21.82 5.90
CA GLY A 416 -32.38 -20.94 7.08
C GLY A 416 -31.09 -21.04 7.87
N ASP A 417 -30.01 -21.52 7.26
CA ASP A 417 -28.71 -21.69 7.90
C ASP A 417 -28.14 -20.34 8.36
N GLU A 418 -27.71 -20.29 9.62
CA GLU A 418 -27.22 -19.07 10.25
C GLU A 418 -25.69 -18.98 10.25
N PHE A 419 -25.18 -17.81 9.89
CA PHE A 419 -23.75 -17.49 9.87
C PHE A 419 -23.48 -16.20 10.64
N SER A 420 -22.34 -16.15 11.35
CA SER A 420 -21.95 -14.94 12.08
C SER A 420 -21.33 -13.92 11.14
N LEU A 421 -21.82 -12.68 11.19
CA LEU A 421 -21.22 -11.53 10.51
C LEU A 421 -20.26 -10.78 11.43
N LEU A 422 -20.64 -10.65 12.71
CA LEU A 422 -19.87 -9.94 13.72
C LEU A 422 -20.20 -10.46 15.13
N VAL A 423 -19.18 -10.55 15.99
CA VAL A 423 -19.31 -10.90 17.40
C VAL A 423 -19.04 -9.65 18.26
N SER A 424 -19.80 -9.47 19.34
CA SER A 424 -19.61 -8.38 20.29
C SER A 424 -19.90 -8.78 21.73
N ASP A 425 -18.99 -8.41 22.63
CA ASP A 425 -19.16 -8.61 24.08
C ASP A 425 -20.30 -7.74 24.65
N SER A 426 -20.48 -6.54 24.11
CA SER A 426 -21.54 -5.60 24.52
C SER A 426 -22.95 -5.96 24.02
N GLY A 427 -23.04 -6.75 22.94
CA GLY A 427 -24.30 -7.03 22.24
C GLY A 427 -24.93 -5.82 21.54
N SER A 428 -24.18 -4.74 21.33
CA SER A 428 -24.70 -3.51 20.71
C SER A 428 -24.55 -3.52 19.19
N PHE A 429 -25.66 -3.63 18.46
CA PHE A 429 -25.64 -3.70 16.99
C PHE A 429 -26.50 -2.63 16.31
N GLY A 430 -27.00 -1.62 17.03
CA GLY A 430 -27.88 -0.60 16.45
C GLY A 430 -29.23 -1.15 15.96
N ASP A 431 -29.85 -0.45 15.00
CA ASP A 431 -31.13 -0.84 14.40
C ASP A 431 -30.90 -1.89 13.31
N VAL A 432 -31.27 -3.14 13.61
CA VAL A 432 -31.07 -4.28 12.70
C VAL A 432 -31.84 -4.13 11.40
N SER A 433 -32.97 -3.39 11.40
CA SER A 433 -33.80 -3.20 10.20
C SER A 433 -33.14 -2.35 9.11
N LYS A 434 -32.02 -1.68 9.43
CA LYS A 434 -31.24 -0.88 8.48
C LYS A 434 -30.10 -1.66 7.80
N TYR A 435 -29.88 -2.92 8.18
CA TYR A 435 -28.85 -3.74 7.56
C TYR A 435 -29.36 -4.38 6.27
N GLU A 436 -28.49 -4.37 5.26
CA GLU A 436 -28.71 -5.04 3.97
C GLU A 436 -27.55 -6.01 3.70
N ALA A 437 -27.78 -7.01 2.86
CA ALA A 437 -26.76 -7.95 2.43
C ALA A 437 -26.69 -8.01 0.89
N GLU A 438 -25.47 -8.02 0.38
CA GLU A 438 -25.16 -8.37 -1.01
C GLU A 438 -24.33 -9.64 -0.99
N PHE A 439 -24.56 -10.55 -1.94
CA PHE A 439 -23.88 -11.84 -1.96
C PHE A 439 -22.90 -11.93 -3.11
N VAL A 440 -21.72 -12.46 -2.82
CA VAL A 440 -20.66 -12.69 -3.80
C VAL A 440 -20.28 -14.16 -3.80
N TYR A 441 -20.08 -14.71 -5.00
CA TYR A 441 -19.55 -16.06 -5.20
C TYR A 441 -18.45 -16.02 -6.26
N ASN A 442 -17.24 -16.43 -5.88
CA ASN A 442 -16.01 -16.38 -6.68
C ASN A 442 -15.77 -15.01 -7.33
N GLY A 443 -16.03 -13.93 -6.58
CA GLY A 443 -15.84 -12.54 -7.04
C GLY A 443 -16.95 -12.00 -7.95
N VAL A 444 -18.08 -12.70 -8.06
CA VAL A 444 -19.26 -12.26 -8.83
C VAL A 444 -20.45 -12.10 -7.91
N GLU A 445 -21.14 -10.96 -8.03
CA GLU A 445 -22.40 -10.73 -7.34
C GLU A 445 -23.46 -11.74 -7.79
N ILE A 446 -24.13 -12.36 -6.83
CA ILE A 446 -25.27 -13.23 -7.08
C ILE A 446 -26.53 -12.61 -6.47
N SER A 447 -27.61 -12.66 -7.24
CA SER A 447 -28.96 -12.37 -6.79
C SER A 447 -29.72 -13.69 -6.67
N ASP A 448 -30.77 -13.75 -5.84
CA ASP A 448 -31.70 -14.90 -5.64
C ASP A 448 -31.53 -15.68 -4.33
N LEU A 449 -30.71 -15.19 -3.39
CA LEU A 449 -30.73 -15.66 -2.00
C LEU A 449 -31.66 -14.77 -1.16
N GLU A 450 -32.59 -15.40 -0.45
CA GLU A 450 -33.35 -14.76 0.61
C GLU A 450 -32.51 -14.74 1.89
N TYR A 451 -32.63 -13.67 2.69
CA TYR A 451 -31.88 -13.55 3.92
C TYR A 451 -32.64 -12.80 5.01
N GLU A 452 -32.26 -13.07 6.26
CA GLU A 452 -32.66 -12.31 7.44
C GLU A 452 -31.42 -11.99 8.27
N ILE A 453 -31.21 -10.70 8.59
CA ILE A 453 -30.17 -10.29 9.54
C ILE A 453 -30.80 -10.20 10.92
N LEU A 454 -30.18 -10.86 11.89
CA LEU A 454 -30.70 -11.01 13.24
C LEU A 454 -29.62 -10.76 14.28
N SER A 455 -29.99 -10.15 15.39
CA SER A 455 -29.11 -9.94 16.54
C SER A 455 -29.41 -10.93 17.64
N THR A 456 -28.37 -11.59 18.14
CA THR A 456 -28.37 -12.37 19.37
C THR A 456 -27.74 -11.57 20.52
N ALA A 457 -27.60 -12.17 21.70
CA ALA A 457 -26.94 -11.50 22.84
C ALA A 457 -25.48 -11.10 22.55
N HIS A 458 -24.77 -11.85 21.71
CA HIS A 458 -23.33 -11.67 21.47
C HIS A 458 -22.93 -11.67 19.99
N GLY A 459 -23.89 -11.76 19.06
CA GLY A 459 -23.57 -11.85 17.64
C GLY A 459 -24.64 -11.21 16.76
N LEU A 460 -24.18 -10.55 15.71
CA LEU A 460 -24.97 -10.17 14.54
C LEU A 460 -24.79 -11.27 13.50
N ASN A 461 -25.89 -11.93 13.14
CA ASN A 461 -25.90 -13.09 12.26
C ASN A 461 -26.75 -12.81 11.02
N ILE A 462 -26.53 -13.64 10.00
CA ILE A 462 -27.36 -13.71 8.80
C ILE A 462 -27.87 -15.14 8.63
N SER A 463 -29.19 -15.29 8.47
CA SER A 463 -29.82 -16.54 8.05
C SER A 463 -30.01 -16.50 6.53
N LEU A 464 -29.67 -17.59 5.85
CA LEU A 464 -29.76 -17.70 4.39
C LEU A 464 -30.77 -18.76 3.97
N ILE A 465 -31.57 -18.45 2.93
CA ILE A 465 -32.50 -19.36 2.29
C ILE A 465 -32.32 -19.28 0.78
N GLY A 466 -32.17 -20.42 0.12
CA GLY A 466 -32.01 -20.50 -1.33
C GLY A 466 -30.86 -21.41 -1.74
N THR A 467 -30.31 -21.21 -2.94
CA THR A 467 -29.25 -22.08 -3.47
C THR A 467 -28.20 -21.26 -4.21
N ILE A 468 -26.93 -21.57 -3.97
CA ILE A 468 -25.83 -20.97 -4.74
C ILE A 468 -25.97 -21.37 -6.22
N PRO A 469 -25.92 -20.44 -7.19
CA PRO A 469 -26.10 -20.76 -8.61
C PRO A 469 -25.11 -21.81 -9.15
N GLU A 470 -25.60 -22.65 -10.05
CA GLU A 470 -24.77 -23.66 -10.74
C GLU A 470 -23.56 -23.02 -11.46
N PRO A 471 -22.43 -23.75 -11.62
CA PRO A 471 -21.24 -23.23 -12.28
C PRO A 471 -21.49 -22.75 -13.72
N ALA A 472 -22.48 -23.32 -14.42
CA ALA A 472 -22.86 -22.89 -15.77
C ALA A 472 -23.56 -21.51 -15.77
N GLN A 473 -24.33 -21.21 -14.73
CA GLN A 473 -24.99 -19.91 -14.55
C GLN A 473 -23.98 -18.87 -14.09
N ALA A 474 -23.09 -19.23 -13.15
CA ALA A 474 -21.96 -18.40 -12.77
C ALA A 474 -21.05 -18.09 -13.98
N ALA A 475 -20.71 -19.09 -14.81
CA ALA A 475 -19.93 -18.92 -16.03
C ALA A 475 -20.61 -18.00 -17.06
N ALA A 476 -21.95 -18.02 -17.14
CA ALA A 476 -22.71 -17.09 -17.97
C ALA A 476 -22.62 -15.65 -17.44
N LEU A 477 -22.67 -15.45 -16.11
CA LEU A 477 -22.41 -14.13 -15.49
C LEU A 477 -20.97 -13.67 -15.73
N PHE A 478 -19.96 -14.53 -15.55
CA PHE A 478 -18.56 -14.22 -15.88
C PHE A 478 -18.39 -13.82 -17.35
N GLY A 479 -19.04 -14.55 -18.26
CA GLY A 479 -19.08 -14.24 -19.68
C GLY A 479 -19.72 -12.88 -19.97
N LEU A 480 -20.85 -12.56 -19.31
CA LEU A 480 -21.55 -11.28 -19.44
C LEU A 480 -20.71 -10.11 -18.90
N ALA A 481 -20.12 -10.26 -17.71
CA ALA A 481 -19.26 -9.26 -17.09
C ALA A 481 -18.03 -8.95 -17.95
N ALA A 482 -17.38 -9.99 -18.50
CA ALA A 482 -16.27 -9.83 -19.44
C ALA A 482 -16.70 -9.08 -20.73
N VAL A 483 -17.90 -9.35 -21.25
CA VAL A 483 -18.45 -8.63 -22.41
C VAL A 483 -18.72 -7.16 -22.06
N ILE A 484 -19.31 -6.85 -20.91
CA ILE A 484 -19.57 -5.47 -20.45
C ILE A 484 -18.25 -4.71 -20.24
N LEU A 485 -17.27 -5.31 -19.58
CA LEU A 485 -15.93 -4.72 -19.39
C LEU A 485 -15.24 -4.46 -20.73
N SER A 486 -15.36 -5.39 -21.69
CA SER A 486 -14.82 -5.20 -23.05
C SER A 486 -15.50 -4.05 -23.80
N ALA A 487 -16.81 -3.88 -23.62
CA ALA A 487 -17.60 -2.81 -24.23
C ALA A 487 -17.28 -1.44 -23.62
N LEU A 488 -17.09 -1.36 -22.30
CA LEU A 488 -16.68 -0.14 -21.60
C LEU A 488 -15.25 0.27 -22.00
N ARG A 489 -14.33 -0.68 -22.15
CA ARG A 489 -12.96 -0.42 -22.63
C ARG A 489 -12.93 0.08 -24.08
N LYS A 490 -13.91 -0.30 -24.90
CA LYS A 490 -14.06 0.14 -26.30
C LYS A 490 -14.72 1.52 -26.44
N ARG A 491 -15.40 2.03 -25.41
CA ARG A 491 -15.95 3.40 -25.35
C ARG A 491 -14.97 4.43 -24.78
N ARG A 492 -13.93 4.01 -24.05
CA ARG A 492 -12.86 4.87 -23.51
C ARG A 492 -11.63 5.01 -24.42
N ARG A 493 -11.62 4.35 -25.58
CA ARG A 493 -10.73 4.63 -26.71
C ARG A 493 -11.53 5.34 -27.80
#